data_AF-A0A832CU96-F1
#
_entry.id   AF-A0A832CU96-F1
#
_cell.length_a   1.000
_cell.length_b   1.000
_cell.length_c   1.000
_cell.angle_alpha   90.00
_cell.angle_beta   90.00
_cell.angle_gamma   90.00
#
_symmetry.space_group_name_H-M   'P 1'
#
loop_
_entity.id
_entity.type
_entity.pdbx_description
1 polymer ?
#
loop_
_entity_poly.entity_id
_entity_poly.type
_entity_poly.pdbx_seq_one_letter_code
_entity_poly.pdbx_strand_id
1 'polypeptide(L)'
;MMQRPTWGLFCAAAVCVAGWCTAGVAADELRAGVAVREITPPVGYRMSGYFNERLATGVRDPLYAKALVLQQGDVAAALVCCDLIGIPRKVSDAARQRAAEATGIAAENIGVCCTHSHTGPLYAGVLRDWFHAQALKRQGADPAESIDYPALLVEQIAAAVAEAHASLAPARLARGLVEQEPQLSFNRRFHMKDGSVRCNPGQRNPDIIRPAGPLDPEVGVVLVQPAHAGPPRAVLTVFAMQL
;
A
#
# COMPACT_ATOMS: atom_id res chain seq x y z
N MET A 1 -62.50 79.30 -5.13
CA MET A 1 -61.25 78.78 -5.74
C MET A 1 -60.57 77.93 -4.67
N MET A 2 -60.68 76.59 -4.76
CA MET A 2 -59.59 75.67 -5.18
C MET A 2 -58.34 75.84 -4.29
N GLN A 3 -57.84 74.87 -3.52
CA GLN A 3 -57.61 73.45 -3.83
C GLN A 3 -57.53 72.59 -2.54
N ARG A 4 -57.78 71.28 -2.68
CA ARG A 4 -57.55 70.21 -1.68
C ARG A 4 -56.11 69.69 -1.77
N PRO A 5 -55.48 69.20 -0.69
CA PRO A 5 -54.33 68.32 -0.81
C PRO A 5 -54.75 66.85 -0.89
N THR A 6 -54.12 66.16 -1.82
CA THR A 6 -54.25 64.75 -2.18
C THR A 6 -53.56 63.83 -1.15
N TRP A 7 -54.22 62.73 -0.80
CA TRP A 7 -53.63 61.63 -0.03
C TRP A 7 -52.79 60.77 -0.98
N GLY A 8 -51.48 60.66 -0.72
CA GLY A 8 -50.59 59.75 -1.45
C GLY A 8 -50.74 58.31 -0.97
N LEU A 9 -51.10 57.40 -1.86
CA LEU A 9 -50.96 55.96 -1.64
C LEU A 9 -49.47 55.59 -1.72
N PHE A 10 -48.89 55.09 -0.63
CA PHE A 10 -47.62 54.37 -0.67
C PHE A 10 -47.90 52.90 -1.03
N CYS A 11 -47.60 52.50 -2.26
CA CYS A 11 -47.48 51.10 -2.64
C CYS A 11 -46.18 50.54 -2.03
N ALA A 12 -46.29 49.72 -0.99
CA ALA A 12 -45.18 48.91 -0.51
C ALA A 12 -44.92 47.78 -1.52
N ALA A 13 -43.87 47.90 -2.32
CA ALA A 13 -43.38 46.80 -3.14
C ALA A 13 -42.71 45.77 -2.21
N ALA A 14 -43.36 44.62 -2.03
CA ALA A 14 -42.75 43.47 -1.38
C ALA A 14 -41.63 42.93 -2.31
N VAL A 15 -40.38 43.21 -1.96
CA VAL A 15 -39.23 42.59 -2.59
C VAL A 15 -39.16 41.15 -2.08
N CYS A 16 -39.60 40.21 -2.90
CA CYS A 16 -39.32 38.79 -2.69
C CYS A 16 -37.82 38.58 -2.80
N VAL A 17 -37.13 38.48 -1.65
CA VAL A 17 -35.76 37.97 -1.61
C VAL A 17 -35.84 36.49 -1.97
N ALA A 18 -35.65 36.18 -3.25
CA ALA A 18 -35.47 34.81 -3.71
C ALA A 18 -34.21 34.27 -3.02
N GLY A 19 -34.41 33.49 -1.96
CA GLY A 19 -33.33 32.78 -1.29
C GLY A 19 -32.63 31.91 -2.31
N TRP A 20 -31.40 32.26 -2.64
CA TRP A 20 -30.49 31.34 -3.32
C TRP A 20 -30.20 30.21 -2.36
N CYS A 21 -30.96 29.12 -2.47
CA CYS A 21 -30.53 27.83 -1.99
C CYS A 21 -29.23 27.51 -2.73
N THR A 22 -28.10 27.74 -2.09
CA THR A 22 -26.85 27.09 -2.48
C THR A 22 -27.11 25.61 -2.29
N ALA A 23 -27.45 24.90 -3.38
CA ALA A 23 -27.37 23.46 -3.39
C ALA A 23 -25.93 23.11 -2.99
N GLY A 24 -25.76 22.65 -1.76
CA GLY A 24 -24.47 22.12 -1.33
C GLY A 24 -24.11 21.04 -2.32
N VAL A 25 -22.97 21.17 -2.98
CA VAL A 25 -22.42 20.08 -3.81
C VAL A 25 -22.29 18.89 -2.87
N ALA A 26 -23.18 17.91 -3.03
CA ALA A 26 -23.06 16.66 -2.31
C ALA A 26 -21.72 16.07 -2.77
N ALA A 27 -20.77 15.94 -1.83
CA ALA A 27 -19.52 15.26 -2.14
C ALA A 27 -19.86 13.86 -2.65
N ASP A 28 -19.24 13.47 -3.78
CA ASP A 28 -19.46 12.15 -4.34
C ASP A 28 -19.23 11.07 -3.28
N GLU A 29 -20.06 10.03 -3.31
CA GLU A 29 -19.97 8.93 -2.34
C GLU A 29 -18.62 8.21 -2.50
N LEU A 30 -17.91 8.04 -1.39
CA LEU A 30 -16.68 7.24 -1.37
C LEU A 30 -17.04 5.77 -1.50
N ARG A 31 -16.43 5.09 -2.47
CA ARG A 31 -16.51 3.65 -2.66
C ARG A 31 -15.15 3.03 -2.41
N ALA A 32 -15.16 1.82 -1.86
CA ALA A 32 -13.95 1.03 -1.66
C ALA A 32 -14.16 -0.38 -2.18
N GLY A 33 -13.08 -1.00 -2.65
CA GLY A 33 -13.06 -2.35 -3.18
C GLY A 33 -11.75 -3.02 -2.76
N VAL A 34 -11.80 -4.32 -2.51
CA VAL A 34 -10.67 -5.06 -1.95
C VAL A 34 -10.54 -6.42 -2.61
N ALA A 35 -9.30 -6.87 -2.83
CA ALA A 35 -9.04 -8.20 -3.34
C ALA A 35 -7.67 -8.71 -2.87
N VAL A 36 -7.52 -10.04 -2.87
CA VAL A 36 -6.32 -10.72 -2.43
C VAL A 36 -5.99 -11.81 -3.45
N ARG A 37 -4.78 -11.76 -4.01
CA ARG A 37 -4.28 -12.78 -4.94
C ARG A 37 -3.03 -13.42 -4.40
N GLU A 38 -2.95 -14.74 -4.47
CA GLU A 38 -1.76 -15.47 -4.07
C GLU A 38 -0.62 -15.23 -5.07
N ILE A 39 0.58 -15.02 -4.54
CA ILE A 39 1.82 -14.81 -5.29
C ILE A 39 2.92 -15.77 -4.82
N THR A 40 2.59 -16.89 -4.18
CA THR A 40 3.58 -17.85 -3.68
C THR A 40 4.34 -18.50 -4.84
N PRO A 41 5.69 -18.46 -4.86
CA PRO A 41 6.47 -19.23 -5.83
C PRO A 41 6.46 -20.73 -5.50
N PRO A 42 6.79 -21.61 -6.45
CA PRO A 42 6.94 -23.03 -6.17
C PRO A 42 8.08 -23.31 -5.18
N VAL A 43 7.98 -24.41 -4.43
CA VAL A 43 9.06 -24.90 -3.56
C VAL A 43 10.35 -25.11 -4.36
N GLY A 44 11.49 -24.78 -3.76
CA GLY A 44 12.80 -24.76 -4.43
C GLY A 44 13.23 -23.37 -4.92
N TYR A 45 12.34 -22.38 -4.95
CA TYR A 45 12.70 -21.01 -5.29
C TYR A 45 13.68 -20.40 -4.27
N ARG A 46 14.61 -19.55 -4.72
CA ARG A 46 15.51 -18.83 -3.80
C ARG A 46 14.73 -17.87 -2.91
N MET A 47 15.12 -17.75 -1.65
CA MET A 47 14.56 -16.78 -0.72
C MET A 47 15.46 -15.55 -0.59
N SER A 48 14.83 -14.37 -0.54
CA SER A 48 15.53 -13.08 -0.38
C SER A 48 15.83 -12.76 1.09
N GLY A 49 16.53 -11.64 1.33
CA GLY A 49 16.72 -11.03 2.65
C GLY A 49 18.06 -11.33 3.34
N TYR A 50 18.74 -12.40 2.96
CA TYR A 50 20.02 -12.76 3.56
C TYR A 50 21.11 -12.85 2.48
N PHE A 51 22.35 -12.53 2.84
CA PHE A 51 23.48 -12.44 1.91
C PHE A 51 24.09 -13.80 1.51
N ASN A 52 23.27 -14.86 1.56
CA ASN A 52 23.66 -16.23 1.23
C ASN A 52 22.52 -16.94 0.50
N GLU A 53 22.84 -17.97 -0.28
CA GLU A 53 21.83 -18.74 -1.00
C GLU A 53 20.99 -19.55 -0.01
N ARG A 54 19.67 -19.43 -0.13
CA ARG A 54 18.71 -20.21 0.63
C ARG A 54 17.58 -20.62 -0.30
N LEU A 55 17.28 -21.90 -0.36
CA LEU A 55 16.16 -22.43 -1.14
C LEU A 55 14.97 -22.65 -0.22
N ALA A 56 13.77 -22.31 -0.69
CA ALA A 56 12.54 -22.61 0.01
C ALA A 56 12.33 -24.13 0.05
N THR A 57 12.23 -24.71 1.25
CA THR A 57 11.95 -26.15 1.44
C THR A 57 10.47 -26.46 1.65
N GLY A 58 9.63 -25.42 1.70
CA GLY A 58 8.19 -25.53 1.92
C GLY A 58 7.55 -24.15 2.04
N VAL A 59 6.23 -24.12 2.16
CA VAL A 59 5.42 -22.91 2.38
C VAL A 59 4.77 -23.04 3.74
N ARG A 60 5.08 -22.10 4.65
CA ARG A 60 4.40 -22.02 5.96
C ARG A 60 3.09 -21.27 5.84
N ASP A 61 3.16 -20.08 5.26
CA ASP A 61 2.05 -19.19 4.97
C ASP A 61 2.16 -18.78 3.50
N PRO A 62 1.06 -18.80 2.72
CA PRO A 62 1.08 -18.28 1.35
C PRO A 62 1.41 -16.78 1.32
N LEU A 63 2.00 -16.34 0.22
CA LEU A 63 2.33 -14.94 -0.01
C LEU A 63 1.21 -14.30 -0.84
N TYR A 64 0.84 -13.06 -0.54
CA TYR A 64 -0.27 -12.39 -1.22
C TYR A 64 0.10 -11.02 -1.79
N ALA A 65 -0.54 -10.65 -2.89
CA ALA A 65 -0.77 -9.27 -3.32
C ALA A 65 -2.17 -8.86 -2.86
N LYS A 66 -2.22 -7.85 -1.97
CA LYS A 66 -3.45 -7.36 -1.33
C LYS A 66 -3.77 -5.97 -1.87
N ALA A 67 -4.86 -5.84 -2.62
CA ALA A 67 -5.26 -4.60 -3.27
C ALA A 67 -6.42 -3.91 -2.52
N LEU A 68 -6.29 -2.59 -2.33
CA LEU A 68 -7.34 -1.68 -1.91
C LEU A 68 -7.54 -0.64 -3.00
N VAL A 69 -8.76 -0.55 -3.54
CA VAL A 69 -9.16 0.48 -4.50
C VAL A 69 -10.14 1.43 -3.82
N LEU A 70 -9.91 2.73 -3.96
CA LEU A 70 -10.79 3.80 -3.50
C LEU A 70 -11.27 4.58 -4.73
N GLN A 71 -12.56 4.91 -4.78
CA GLN A 71 -13.14 5.74 -5.83
C GLN A 71 -14.07 6.79 -5.23
N GLN A 72 -13.95 8.02 -5.72
CA GLN A 72 -14.86 9.12 -5.43
C GLN A 72 -15.10 9.92 -6.72
N GLY A 73 -16.36 9.97 -7.17
CA GLY A 73 -16.71 10.50 -8.49
C GLY A 73 -16.02 9.72 -9.60
N ASP A 74 -15.39 10.46 -10.53
CA ASP A 74 -14.63 9.91 -11.65
C ASP A 74 -13.17 9.55 -11.30
N VAL A 75 -12.72 9.84 -10.07
CA VAL A 75 -11.34 9.58 -9.65
C VAL A 75 -11.26 8.28 -8.86
N ALA A 76 -10.38 7.39 -9.31
CA ALA A 76 -10.03 6.17 -8.61
C ALA A 76 -8.51 6.09 -8.36
N ALA A 77 -8.14 5.43 -7.27
CA ALA A 77 -6.76 5.13 -6.90
C ALA A 77 -6.67 3.74 -6.26
N ALA A 78 -5.52 3.09 -6.40
CA ALA A 78 -5.26 1.77 -5.86
C ALA A 78 -3.95 1.72 -5.05
N LEU A 79 -3.97 0.97 -3.95
CA LEU A 79 -2.77 0.58 -3.21
C LEU A 79 -2.70 -0.94 -3.17
N VAL A 80 -1.56 -1.50 -3.58
CA VAL A 80 -1.29 -2.94 -3.51
C VAL A 80 -0.13 -3.20 -2.57
N CYS A 81 -0.34 -4.00 -1.53
CA CYS A 81 0.69 -4.45 -0.62
C CYS A 81 1.04 -5.91 -0.89
N CYS A 82 2.29 -6.18 -1.27
CA CYS A 82 2.78 -7.51 -1.59
C CYS A 82 3.62 -8.09 -0.44
N ASP A 83 3.42 -9.38 -0.15
CA ASP A 83 4.25 -10.13 0.80
C ASP A 83 5.63 -10.49 0.21
N LEU A 84 6.42 -9.45 -0.09
CA LEU A 84 7.73 -9.52 -0.74
C LEU A 84 8.75 -8.67 0.02
N ILE A 85 10.04 -8.88 -0.25
CA ILE A 85 11.08 -7.98 0.27
C ILE A 85 11.01 -6.59 -0.38
N GLY A 86 10.60 -6.52 -1.63
CA GLY A 86 10.63 -5.32 -2.44
C GLY A 86 10.24 -5.65 -3.87
N ILE A 87 9.98 -4.61 -4.65
CA ILE A 87 9.56 -4.73 -6.04
C ILE A 87 10.43 -3.84 -6.93
N PRO A 88 11.11 -4.41 -7.96
CA PRO A 88 11.84 -3.62 -8.93
C PRO A 88 10.91 -2.69 -9.69
N ARG A 89 11.41 -1.49 -10.03
CA ARG A 89 10.67 -0.50 -10.82
C ARG A 89 10.04 -1.10 -12.09
N LYS A 90 10.79 -1.91 -12.85
CA LYS A 90 10.28 -2.55 -14.07
C LYS A 90 9.03 -3.42 -13.83
N VAL A 91 9.02 -4.18 -12.74
CA VAL A 91 7.87 -5.05 -12.39
C VAL A 91 6.70 -4.19 -11.89
N SER A 92 6.97 -3.20 -11.06
CA SER A 92 5.95 -2.28 -10.57
C SER A 92 5.30 -1.48 -11.69
N ASP A 93 6.09 -0.89 -12.60
CA ASP A 93 5.59 -0.09 -13.71
C ASP A 93 4.76 -0.94 -14.69
N ALA A 94 5.22 -2.17 -15.00
CA ALA A 94 4.45 -3.10 -15.82
C ALA A 94 3.12 -3.51 -15.18
N ALA A 95 3.11 -3.82 -13.87
CA ALA A 95 1.90 -4.16 -13.13
C ALA A 95 0.90 -3.00 -13.08
N ARG A 96 1.39 -1.77 -12.85
CA ARG A 96 0.57 -0.54 -12.82
C ARG A 96 -0.05 -0.27 -14.19
N GLN A 97 0.73 -0.41 -15.26
CA GLN A 97 0.23 -0.23 -16.63
C GLN A 97 -0.84 -1.26 -16.99
N ARG A 98 -0.58 -2.54 -16.69
CA ARG A 98 -1.52 -3.65 -16.91
C ARG A 98 -2.82 -3.45 -16.13
N ALA A 99 -2.73 -3.01 -14.88
CA ALA A 99 -3.89 -2.69 -14.05
C ALA A 99 -4.67 -1.49 -14.60
N ALA A 100 -3.98 -0.46 -15.08
CA ALA A 100 -4.60 0.71 -15.69
C ALA A 100 -5.41 0.33 -16.93
N GLU A 101 -4.86 -0.52 -17.81
CA GLU A 101 -5.56 -1.05 -18.97
C GLU A 101 -6.82 -1.85 -18.60
N ALA A 102 -6.77 -2.61 -17.50
CA ALA A 102 -7.87 -3.45 -17.05
C ALA A 102 -9.00 -2.68 -16.32
N THR A 103 -8.70 -1.51 -15.74
CA THR A 103 -9.62 -0.82 -14.82
C THR A 103 -9.97 0.60 -15.21
N GLY A 104 -9.15 1.24 -16.05
CA GLY A 104 -9.23 2.68 -16.32
C GLY A 104 -8.61 3.56 -15.23
N ILE A 105 -8.10 2.99 -14.13
CA ILE A 105 -7.38 3.74 -13.10
C ILE A 105 -6.02 4.17 -13.68
N ALA A 106 -5.73 5.47 -13.71
CA ALA A 106 -4.46 5.96 -14.21
C ALA A 106 -3.27 5.31 -13.46
N ALA A 107 -2.20 4.93 -14.17
CA ALA A 107 -1.09 4.19 -13.57
C ALA A 107 -0.40 4.97 -12.43
N GLU A 108 -0.36 6.29 -12.54
CA GLU A 108 0.07 7.26 -11.52
C GLU A 108 -0.75 7.20 -10.22
N ASN A 109 -2.01 6.78 -10.29
CA ASN A 109 -2.90 6.60 -9.15
C ASN A 109 -2.81 5.18 -8.54
N ILE A 110 -1.91 4.32 -9.04
CA ILE A 110 -1.70 2.96 -8.55
C ILE A 110 -0.35 2.88 -7.84
N GLY A 111 -0.37 2.73 -6.52
CA GLY A 111 0.81 2.47 -5.69
C GLY A 111 1.01 0.97 -5.43
N VAL A 112 2.26 0.50 -5.52
CA VAL A 112 2.64 -0.87 -5.14
C VAL A 112 3.73 -0.79 -4.08
N CYS A 113 3.50 -1.42 -2.93
CA CYS A 113 4.45 -1.52 -1.83
C CYS A 113 4.66 -2.98 -1.41
N CYS A 114 5.64 -3.22 -0.54
CA CYS A 114 5.95 -4.56 -0.05
C CYS A 114 6.12 -4.55 1.47
N THR A 115 5.82 -5.67 2.12
CA THR A 115 5.97 -5.83 3.58
C THR A 115 7.42 -5.96 4.05
N HIS A 116 8.37 -6.02 3.11
CA HIS A 116 9.79 -6.22 3.37
C HIS A 116 10.12 -7.60 4.00
N SER A 117 9.38 -8.64 3.61
CA SER A 117 9.58 -10.01 4.10
C SER A 117 10.91 -10.62 3.64
N HIS A 118 11.70 -11.09 4.61
CA HIS A 118 12.99 -11.78 4.40
C HIS A 118 12.85 -13.29 4.18
N THR A 119 11.62 -13.77 3.97
CA THR A 119 11.33 -15.18 3.65
C THR A 119 10.46 -15.31 2.40
N GLY A 120 10.32 -14.24 1.61
CA GLY A 120 9.77 -14.29 0.26
C GLY A 120 10.83 -14.59 -0.81
N PRO A 121 10.44 -14.67 -2.10
CA PRO A 121 11.34 -15.03 -3.19
C PRO A 121 12.42 -13.98 -3.47
N LEU A 122 13.60 -14.47 -3.86
CA LEU A 122 14.65 -13.71 -4.52
C LEU A 122 14.48 -13.88 -6.04
N TYR A 123 13.87 -12.89 -6.69
CA TYR A 123 13.51 -12.95 -8.12
C TYR A 123 14.15 -11.82 -8.96
N ALA A 124 14.85 -10.89 -8.31
CA ALA A 124 15.48 -9.74 -8.96
C ALA A 124 16.65 -9.19 -8.15
N GLY A 125 17.49 -8.42 -8.82
CA GLY A 125 18.62 -7.71 -8.22
C GLY A 125 19.93 -8.50 -8.27
N VAL A 126 21.01 -7.83 -7.89
CA VAL A 126 22.39 -8.31 -8.08
C VAL A 126 22.67 -9.69 -7.49
N LEU A 127 22.07 -9.99 -6.33
CA LEU A 127 22.27 -11.29 -5.67
C LEU A 127 21.56 -12.42 -6.43
N ARG A 128 20.37 -12.14 -6.98
CA ARG A 128 19.69 -13.07 -7.87
C ARG A 128 20.54 -13.33 -9.11
N ASP A 129 20.99 -12.27 -9.78
CA ASP A 129 21.75 -12.37 -11.03
C ASP A 129 23.04 -13.19 -10.83
N TRP A 130 23.72 -12.99 -9.69
CA TRP A 130 24.90 -13.75 -9.32
C TRP A 130 24.63 -15.25 -9.14
N PHE A 131 23.60 -15.63 -8.37
CA PHE A 131 23.27 -17.04 -8.18
C PHE A 131 22.79 -17.70 -9.46
N HIS A 132 21.97 -16.99 -10.24
CA HIS A 132 21.48 -17.44 -11.53
C HIS A 132 22.64 -17.76 -12.49
N ALA A 133 23.59 -16.83 -12.65
CA ALA A 133 24.77 -17.04 -13.49
C ALA A 133 25.62 -18.23 -13.01
N GLN A 134 25.72 -18.46 -11.70
CA GLN A 134 26.42 -19.65 -11.17
C GLN A 134 25.70 -20.95 -11.48
N ALA A 135 24.38 -20.99 -11.34
CA ALA A 135 23.58 -22.17 -11.66
C ALA A 135 23.71 -22.54 -13.14
N LEU A 136 23.55 -21.54 -14.03
CA LEU A 136 23.75 -21.72 -15.48
C LEU A 136 25.16 -22.26 -15.80
N LYS A 137 26.21 -21.72 -15.18
CA LYS A 137 27.58 -22.19 -15.41
C LYS A 137 27.80 -23.64 -14.94
N ARG A 138 27.14 -24.06 -13.86
CA ARG A 138 27.32 -25.40 -13.28
C ARG A 138 26.45 -26.47 -13.94
N GLN A 139 25.24 -26.12 -14.37
CA GLN A 139 24.20 -27.08 -14.74
C GLN A 139 23.58 -26.82 -16.12
N GLY A 140 23.92 -25.72 -16.79
CA GLY A 140 23.29 -25.31 -18.05
C GLY A 140 21.86 -24.76 -17.89
N ALA A 141 21.30 -24.81 -16.69
CA ALA A 141 19.98 -24.34 -16.31
C ALA A 141 19.98 -23.86 -14.85
N ASP A 142 18.95 -23.13 -14.45
CA ASP A 142 18.76 -22.71 -13.06
C ASP A 142 17.49 -23.34 -12.46
N PRO A 143 17.62 -24.46 -11.72
CA PRO A 143 16.45 -25.17 -11.18
C PRO A 143 15.69 -24.36 -10.12
N ALA A 144 16.30 -23.32 -9.55
CA ALA A 144 15.66 -22.47 -8.55
C ALA A 144 14.89 -21.29 -9.17
N GLU A 145 14.88 -21.16 -10.49
CA GLU A 145 14.04 -20.22 -11.26
C GLU A 145 13.17 -20.99 -12.26
N SER A 146 12.32 -21.89 -11.74
CA SER A 146 11.47 -22.78 -12.55
C SER A 146 10.31 -22.09 -13.28
N ILE A 147 10.02 -20.83 -12.93
CA ILE A 147 8.97 -20.00 -13.54
C ILE A 147 9.45 -18.57 -13.75
N ASP A 148 8.84 -17.86 -14.71
CA ASP A 148 8.95 -16.41 -14.82
C ASP A 148 8.12 -15.72 -13.73
N TYR A 149 8.69 -15.71 -12.53
CA TYR A 149 8.06 -15.10 -11.36
C TYR A 149 7.82 -13.58 -11.51
N PRO A 150 8.72 -12.78 -12.11
CA PRO A 150 8.42 -11.39 -12.45
C PRO A 150 7.15 -11.22 -13.29
N ALA A 151 6.95 -12.03 -14.34
CA ALA A 151 5.74 -11.98 -15.16
C ALA A 151 4.50 -12.39 -14.36
N LEU A 152 4.60 -13.44 -13.54
CA LEU A 152 3.52 -13.85 -12.64
C LEU A 152 3.13 -12.71 -11.69
N LEU A 153 4.09 -11.99 -11.10
CA LEU A 153 3.81 -10.85 -10.24
C LEU A 153 3.06 -9.74 -10.97
N VAL A 154 3.45 -9.42 -12.21
CA VAL A 154 2.75 -8.41 -13.03
C VAL A 154 1.28 -8.78 -13.18
N GLU A 155 0.99 -10.00 -13.60
CA GLU A 155 -0.38 -10.46 -13.82
C GLU A 155 -1.18 -10.53 -12.51
N GLN A 156 -0.60 -11.06 -11.43
CA GLN A 156 -1.31 -11.22 -10.16
C GLN A 156 -1.59 -9.89 -9.46
N ILE A 157 -0.67 -8.92 -9.54
CA ILE A 157 -0.90 -7.56 -9.02
C ILE A 157 -1.99 -6.86 -9.82
N ALA A 158 -1.93 -6.93 -11.16
CA ALA A 158 -2.95 -6.32 -12.01
C ALA A 158 -4.34 -6.94 -11.81
N ALA A 159 -4.40 -8.28 -11.71
CA ALA A 159 -5.63 -8.99 -11.39
C ALA A 159 -6.20 -8.60 -10.02
N ALA A 160 -5.36 -8.47 -8.99
CA ALA A 160 -5.80 -8.01 -7.67
C ALA A 160 -6.42 -6.60 -7.74
N VAL A 161 -5.82 -5.68 -8.50
CA VAL A 161 -6.39 -4.33 -8.69
C VAL A 161 -7.72 -4.41 -9.45
N ALA A 162 -7.81 -5.22 -10.51
CA ALA A 162 -9.03 -5.39 -11.29
C ALA A 162 -10.18 -6.00 -10.48
N GLU A 163 -9.91 -7.04 -9.68
CA GLU A 163 -10.89 -7.65 -8.79
C GLU A 163 -11.32 -6.69 -7.66
N ALA A 164 -10.38 -5.92 -7.10
CA ALA A 164 -10.69 -4.90 -6.12
C ALA A 164 -11.57 -3.80 -6.74
N HIS A 165 -11.26 -3.33 -7.94
CA HIS A 165 -12.07 -2.35 -8.67
C HIS A 165 -13.48 -2.89 -8.96
N ALA A 166 -13.60 -4.14 -9.40
CA ALA A 166 -14.89 -4.78 -9.64
C ALA A 166 -15.75 -4.95 -8.37
N SER A 167 -15.12 -4.97 -7.18
CA SER A 167 -15.81 -5.10 -5.88
C SER A 167 -16.10 -3.75 -5.19
N LEU A 168 -16.00 -2.63 -5.91
CA LEU A 168 -16.30 -1.30 -5.38
C LEU A 168 -17.73 -1.21 -4.84
N ALA A 169 -17.86 -0.86 -3.56
CA ALA A 169 -19.14 -0.59 -2.92
C ALA A 169 -19.01 0.59 -1.94
N PRO A 170 -20.13 1.26 -1.61
CA PRO A 170 -20.15 2.40 -0.70
C PRO A 170 -19.39 2.14 0.61
N ALA A 171 -18.51 3.06 0.99
CA ALA A 171 -17.59 2.89 2.10
C ALA A 171 -17.34 4.19 2.88
N ARG A 172 -16.90 4.01 4.13
CA ARG A 172 -16.38 5.06 5.01
C ARG A 172 -14.96 4.70 5.44
N LEU A 173 -14.13 5.71 5.66
CA LEU A 173 -12.80 5.53 6.21
C LEU A 173 -12.77 6.02 7.65
N ALA A 174 -12.18 5.22 8.54
CA ALA A 174 -11.77 5.66 9.87
C ALA A 174 -10.26 5.55 9.96
N ARG A 175 -9.63 6.45 10.73
CA ARG A 175 -8.18 6.43 10.96
C ARG A 175 -7.87 6.46 12.45
N GLY A 176 -6.76 5.84 12.82
CA GLY A 176 -6.20 5.86 14.16
C GLY A 176 -4.68 5.98 14.10
N LEU A 177 -4.11 6.55 15.15
CA LEU A 177 -2.69 6.61 15.40
C LEU A 177 -2.48 6.26 16.87
N VAL A 178 -1.57 5.33 17.14
CA VAL A 178 -1.28 4.85 18.49
C VAL A 178 0.20 4.55 18.61
N GLU A 179 0.78 4.78 19.77
CA GLU A 179 2.15 4.35 20.04
C GLU A 179 2.20 2.86 20.36
N GLN A 180 3.20 2.15 19.83
CA GLN A 180 3.44 0.74 20.17
C GLN A 180 3.61 0.56 21.69
N GLU A 181 2.86 -0.38 22.27
CA GLU A 181 3.01 -0.77 23.67
C GLU A 181 2.64 -2.26 23.85
N PRO A 182 3.57 -3.13 24.32
CA PRO A 182 4.97 -2.84 24.62
C PRO A 182 5.76 -2.52 23.35
N GLN A 183 6.95 -1.92 23.51
CA GLN A 183 7.85 -1.64 22.40
C GLN A 183 8.23 -2.93 21.64
N LEU A 184 7.87 -2.98 20.35
CA LEU A 184 8.15 -4.09 19.43
C LEU A 184 9.39 -3.81 18.55
N SER A 185 9.55 -2.56 18.08
CA SER A 185 10.63 -2.16 17.17
C SER A 185 11.82 -1.53 17.91
N PHE A 186 13.01 -1.59 17.30
CA PHE A 186 14.19 -0.90 17.82
C PHE A 186 15.10 -0.44 16.67
N ASN A 187 15.89 0.60 16.92
CA ASN A 187 16.88 1.05 15.96
C ASN A 187 18.11 0.12 16.00
N ARG A 188 18.32 -0.61 14.91
CA ARG A 188 19.41 -1.60 14.78
C ARG A 188 20.76 -1.02 14.36
N ARG A 189 20.90 0.30 14.30
CA ARG A 189 22.14 1.01 14.02
C ARG A 189 22.65 1.64 15.32
N PHE A 190 23.92 1.45 15.63
CA PHE A 190 24.48 1.82 16.94
C PHE A 190 25.79 2.59 16.79
N HIS A 191 26.04 3.52 17.71
CA HIS A 191 27.39 4.06 17.95
C HIS A 191 28.18 3.06 18.79
N MET A 192 29.41 2.79 18.39
CA MET A 192 30.30 1.81 19.01
C MET A 192 31.43 2.51 19.78
N LYS A 193 32.05 1.82 20.74
CA LYS A 193 33.19 2.33 21.53
C LYS A 193 34.42 2.71 20.70
N ASP A 194 34.61 2.08 19.55
CA ASP A 194 35.69 2.38 18.61
C ASP A 194 35.42 3.63 17.75
N GLY A 195 34.29 4.33 17.99
CA GLY A 195 33.86 5.50 17.24
C GLY A 195 33.07 5.20 15.97
N SER A 196 32.95 3.93 15.57
CA SER A 196 32.19 3.53 14.37
C SER A 196 30.67 3.57 14.58
N VAL A 197 29.94 3.61 13.47
CA VAL A 197 28.48 3.40 13.44
C VAL A 197 28.19 2.11 12.68
N ARG A 198 27.59 1.13 13.34
CA ARG A 198 27.37 -0.21 12.77
C ARG A 198 25.89 -0.59 12.77
N CYS A 199 25.45 -1.21 11.67
CA CYS A 199 24.16 -1.87 11.56
C CYS A 199 24.29 -3.32 12.01
N ASN A 200 23.43 -3.79 12.92
CA ASN A 200 23.42 -5.14 13.46
C ASN A 200 24.81 -5.63 13.98
N PRO A 201 25.45 -4.97 14.96
CA PRO A 201 26.78 -5.36 15.45
C PRO A 201 26.79 -6.66 16.30
N GLY A 202 25.71 -7.45 16.28
CA GLY A 202 25.53 -8.64 17.11
C GLY A 202 24.63 -8.38 18.33
N GLN A 203 23.99 -9.45 18.81
CA GLN A 203 23.10 -9.38 19.98
C GLN A 203 23.92 -9.13 21.25
N ARG A 204 23.43 -8.24 22.12
CA ARG A 204 24.06 -7.92 23.42
C ARG A 204 25.55 -7.55 23.32
N ASN A 205 25.96 -6.94 22.19
CA ASN A 205 27.34 -6.56 21.98
C ASN A 205 27.77 -5.50 23.04
N PRO A 206 28.78 -5.79 23.88
CA PRO A 206 29.18 -4.91 24.99
C PRO A 206 29.83 -3.59 24.52
N ASP A 207 30.18 -3.49 23.23
CA ASP A 207 30.78 -2.30 22.63
C ASP A 207 29.74 -1.33 22.06
N ILE A 208 28.45 -1.68 22.09
CA ILE A 208 27.35 -0.76 21.80
C ILE A 208 27.32 0.32 22.89
N ILE A 209 27.38 1.59 22.48
CA ILE A 209 27.17 2.74 23.38
C ILE A 209 25.68 3.07 23.46
N ARG A 210 25.04 3.29 22.31
CA ARG A 210 23.63 3.67 22.18
C ARG A 210 23.14 3.52 20.74
N PRO A 211 21.81 3.47 20.50
CA PRO A 211 21.26 3.61 19.16
C PRO A 211 21.72 4.90 18.47
N ALA A 212 21.90 4.82 17.16
CA ALA A 212 22.37 5.92 16.31
C ALA A 212 21.26 6.91 15.92
N GLY A 213 20.01 6.62 16.27
CA GLY A 213 18.88 7.50 15.99
C GLY A 213 17.63 7.06 16.74
N PRO A 214 16.54 7.83 16.59
CA PRO A 214 15.25 7.48 17.18
C PRO A 214 14.68 6.21 16.53
N LEU A 215 13.60 5.73 17.13
CA LEU A 215 12.65 4.82 16.51
C LEU A 215 11.38 5.61 16.17
N ASP A 216 10.59 5.10 15.24
CA ASP A 216 9.23 5.56 15.00
C ASP A 216 8.26 4.66 15.79
N PRO A 217 7.63 5.17 16.86
CA PRO A 217 6.75 4.35 17.70
C PRO A 217 5.33 4.27 17.16
N GLU A 218 4.98 5.09 16.16
CA GLU A 218 3.59 5.28 15.77
C GLU A 218 3.12 4.15 14.85
N VAL A 219 1.98 3.55 15.22
CA VAL A 219 1.24 2.59 14.42
C VAL A 219 0.05 3.32 13.82
N GLY A 220 0.11 3.58 12.52
CA GLY A 220 -1.00 4.16 11.75
C GLY A 220 -1.97 3.07 11.32
N VAL A 221 -3.26 3.32 11.49
CA VAL A 221 -4.33 2.39 11.06
C VAL A 221 -5.37 3.14 10.25
N VAL A 222 -5.76 2.60 9.09
CA VAL A 222 -6.92 3.02 8.32
C VAL A 222 -7.88 1.83 8.20
N LEU A 223 -9.11 2.00 8.69
CA LEU A 223 -10.18 1.03 8.53
C LEU A 223 -11.08 1.43 7.37
N VAL A 224 -11.37 0.46 6.49
CA VAL A 224 -12.34 0.59 5.41
C VAL A 224 -13.63 -0.07 5.88
N GLN A 225 -14.65 0.74 6.14
CA GLN A 225 -15.93 0.30 6.68
C GLN A 225 -17.01 0.37 5.59
N PRO A 226 -18.01 -0.54 5.60
CA PRO A 226 -19.20 -0.37 4.77
C PRO A 226 -19.94 0.93 5.14
N ALA A 227 -20.64 1.54 4.17
CA ALA A 227 -21.45 2.73 4.42
C ALA A 227 -22.61 2.49 5.42
N HIS A 228 -23.08 1.25 5.51
CA HIS A 228 -24.08 0.78 6.48
C HIS A 228 -23.44 -0.11 7.55
N ALA A 229 -24.16 -0.37 8.65
CA ALA A 229 -23.66 -1.16 9.76
C ALA A 229 -23.18 -2.56 9.31
N GLY A 230 -21.94 -2.91 9.64
CA GLY A 230 -21.32 -4.18 9.26
C GLY A 230 -19.84 -4.23 9.66
N PRO A 231 -19.18 -5.40 9.55
CA PRO A 231 -17.76 -5.53 9.85
C PRO A 231 -16.90 -4.72 8.85
N PRO A 232 -15.70 -4.26 9.25
CA PRO A 232 -14.74 -3.65 8.33
C PRO A 232 -14.38 -4.59 7.17
N ARG A 233 -14.22 -4.03 5.97
CA ARG A 233 -13.83 -4.76 4.75
C ARG A 233 -12.32 -4.91 4.62
N ALA A 234 -11.57 -3.96 5.14
CA ALA A 234 -10.11 -4.00 5.18
C ALA A 234 -9.55 -3.11 6.29
N VAL A 235 -8.32 -3.42 6.68
CA VAL A 235 -7.49 -2.63 7.58
C VAL A 235 -6.13 -2.46 6.92
N LEU A 236 -5.69 -1.22 6.76
CA LEU A 236 -4.33 -0.87 6.37
C LEU A 236 -3.57 -0.42 7.61
N THR A 237 -2.46 -1.09 7.90
CA THR A 237 -1.56 -0.71 8.99
C THR A 237 -0.24 -0.23 8.40
N VAL A 238 0.26 0.89 8.91
CA VAL A 238 1.57 1.44 8.58
C VAL A 238 2.38 1.48 9.88
N PHE A 239 3.46 0.72 9.92
CA PHE A 239 4.34 0.63 11.08
C PHE A 239 5.78 0.32 10.64
N ALA A 240 6.73 1.08 11.16
CA ALA A 240 8.13 0.98 10.76
C ALA A 240 8.86 -0.13 11.51
N MET A 241 8.86 -1.33 10.95
CA MET A 241 9.56 -2.48 11.51
C MET A 241 10.02 -3.43 10.41
N GLN A 242 11.19 -4.04 10.60
CA GLN A 242 11.59 -5.21 9.84
C GLN A 242 11.31 -6.46 10.68
N LEU A 243 10.57 -7.40 10.08
CA LEU A 243 10.28 -8.72 10.65
C LEU A 243 11.45 -9.70 10.43
#